data_AF-A0A9D4XXF0-F1
#
_entry.id   AF-A0A9D4XXF0-F1
#
_cell.length_a   1.000
_cell.length_b   1.000
_cell.length_c   1.000
_cell.angle_alpha   90.00
_cell.angle_beta   90.00
_cell.angle_gamma   90.00
#
_symmetry.space_group_name_H-M   'P 1'
#
loop_
_entity.id
_entity.type
_entity.pdbx_description
1 polymer ?
#
loop_
_entity_poly.entity_id
_entity_poly.type
_entity_poly.pdbx_seq_one_letter_code
_entity_poly.pdbx_strand_id
1 'polypeptide(L)'
;MLTEIPSNLEIKEAVFNLNKYGVSGLDSCGAFFFQYFWDIIHRDVIMIVKKLFISSWIMPNYNSNTLILLPKVPNVDFIELFRSIALANLKFKIISKVLAGRLSPIFPSIISKEQKGFVQGICVKDCIGLTSEAVNLMHKKSYELERCIKNFIWSGDLNKSKLAIMAWSKVCKKFDQGGLGLRSISTLNEAFNMKMAWDLLSSSKNWAILLKARVLRDDRPIK
;
A
#
# COMPACT_ATOMS: atom_id res chain seq x y z
N MET A 1 -8.02 -10.00 23.77
CA MET A 1 -8.74 -9.65 22.53
C MET A 1 -8.36 -10.52 21.33
N LEU A 2 -7.12 -10.52 20.82
CA LEU A 2 -6.77 -11.31 19.62
C LEU A 2 -6.69 -12.82 19.87
N THR A 3 -6.30 -13.24 21.06
CA THR A 3 -6.14 -14.64 21.47
C THR A 3 -7.37 -15.25 22.15
N GLU A 4 -8.41 -14.44 22.41
CA GLU A 4 -9.63 -14.90 23.06
C GLU A 4 -10.44 -15.81 22.15
N ILE A 5 -11.13 -16.80 22.71
CA ILE A 5 -11.96 -17.72 21.93
C ILE A 5 -13.13 -16.93 21.30
N PRO A 6 -13.30 -16.95 19.97
CA PRO A 6 -14.37 -16.22 19.30
C PRO A 6 -15.76 -16.75 19.64
N SER A 7 -16.72 -15.82 19.69
CA SER A 7 -18.13 -16.17 19.91
C SER A 7 -18.73 -16.81 18.66
N ASN A 8 -19.81 -17.57 18.82
CA ASN A 8 -20.50 -18.18 17.67
C ASN A 8 -21.04 -17.12 16.70
N LEU A 9 -21.50 -15.98 17.24
CA LEU A 9 -22.00 -14.85 16.46
C LEU A 9 -20.88 -14.21 15.63
N GLU A 10 -19.72 -13.96 16.25
CA GLU A 10 -18.55 -13.40 15.58
C GLU A 10 -18.09 -14.26 14.40
N ILE A 11 -18.08 -15.59 14.57
CA ILE A 11 -17.71 -16.53 13.50
C ILE A 11 -18.76 -16.49 12.38
N LYS A 12 -20.05 -16.45 12.71
CA LYS A 12 -21.13 -16.32 11.74
C LYS A 12 -20.99 -15.03 10.93
N GLU A 13 -20.80 -13.90 11.60
CA GLU A 13 -20.59 -12.60 10.94
C GLU A 13 -19.36 -12.63 10.02
N ALA A 14 -18.26 -13.24 10.45
CA ALA A 14 -17.07 -13.38 9.61
C ALA A 14 -17.38 -14.13 8.30
N VAL A 15 -18.16 -15.21 8.35
CA VAL A 15 -18.58 -16.00 7.17
C VAL A 15 -19.51 -15.20 6.25
N PHE A 16 -20.51 -14.52 6.82
CA PHE A 16 -21.49 -13.75 6.06
C PHE A 16 -20.92 -12.46 5.46
N ASN A 17 -19.84 -11.93 6.04
CA ASN A 17 -19.08 -10.79 5.51
C ASN A 17 -18.05 -11.18 4.42
N LEU A 18 -17.96 -12.47 4.05
CA LEU A 18 -17.15 -12.89 2.89
C LEU A 18 -17.90 -12.60 1.59
N ASN A 19 -17.16 -12.23 0.54
CA ASN A 19 -17.73 -12.01 -0.78
C ASN A 19 -18.29 -13.32 -1.34
N LYS A 20 -19.62 -13.35 -1.57
CA LYS A 20 -20.40 -14.50 -2.05
C LYS A 20 -19.81 -15.16 -3.29
N TYR A 21 -19.44 -14.34 -4.28
CA TYR A 21 -18.98 -14.78 -5.59
C TYR A 21 -17.45 -14.80 -5.70
N GLY A 22 -16.75 -14.74 -4.56
CA GLY A 22 -15.30 -14.89 -4.55
C GLY A 22 -14.86 -16.28 -5.01
N VAL A 23 -13.78 -16.32 -5.78
CA VAL A 23 -13.22 -17.57 -6.31
C VAL A 23 -12.71 -18.47 -5.16
N SER A 24 -13.15 -19.73 -5.18
CA SER A 24 -12.73 -20.79 -4.26
C SER A 24 -11.34 -21.31 -4.62
N GLY A 25 -10.58 -21.77 -3.62
CA GLY A 25 -9.39 -22.59 -3.86
C GLY A 25 -9.75 -24.04 -4.25
N LEU A 26 -8.75 -24.93 -4.20
CA LEU A 26 -8.85 -26.37 -4.54
C LEU A 26 -10.12 -27.10 -4.05
N ASP A 27 -10.63 -26.76 -2.86
CA ASP A 27 -11.79 -27.44 -2.24
C ASP A 27 -13.15 -27.16 -2.94
N SER A 28 -13.18 -26.33 -4.00
CA SER A 28 -14.39 -25.96 -4.78
C SER A 28 -15.50 -25.22 -4.02
N CYS A 29 -15.48 -25.21 -2.69
CA CYS A 29 -16.51 -24.61 -1.85
C CYS A 29 -16.28 -23.10 -1.63
N GLY A 30 -17.10 -22.27 -2.27
CA GLY A 30 -17.02 -20.80 -2.17
C GLY A 30 -17.76 -20.25 -0.96
N ALA A 31 -17.63 -18.95 -0.71
CA ALA A 31 -18.35 -18.29 0.40
C ALA A 31 -19.86 -18.53 0.32
N PHE A 32 -20.42 -18.53 -0.89
CA PHE A 32 -21.83 -18.85 -1.13
C PHE A 32 -22.25 -20.21 -0.52
N PHE A 33 -21.45 -21.26 -0.68
CA PHE A 33 -21.76 -22.59 -0.12
C PHE A 33 -21.94 -22.51 1.40
N PHE A 34 -21.01 -21.83 2.09
CA PHE A 34 -21.04 -21.75 3.55
C PHE A 34 -22.17 -20.88 4.08
N GLN A 35 -22.54 -19.84 3.32
CA GLN A 35 -23.66 -18.96 3.68
C GLN A 35 -25.00 -19.64 3.41
N TYR A 36 -25.12 -20.37 2.30
CA TYR A 36 -26.36 -21.05 1.91
C TYR A 36 -26.65 -22.28 2.78
N PHE A 37 -25.64 -23.13 3.03
CA PHE A 37 -25.79 -24.35 3.83
C PHE A 37 -25.44 -24.15 5.31
N TRP A 38 -25.47 -22.90 5.80
CA TRP A 38 -25.04 -22.55 7.16
C TRP A 38 -25.74 -23.42 8.22
N ASP A 39 -27.05 -23.60 8.10
CA ASP A 39 -27.84 -24.35 9.09
C ASP A 39 -27.40 -25.82 9.23
N ILE A 40 -26.76 -26.38 8.20
CA ILE A 40 -26.20 -27.73 8.21
C ILE A 40 -24.76 -27.72 8.74
N ILE A 41 -23.89 -26.86 8.19
CA ILE A 41 -22.44 -26.96 8.40
C ILE A 41 -21.88 -26.09 9.54
N HIS A 42 -22.68 -25.17 10.12
CA HIS A 42 -22.20 -24.17 11.07
C HIS A 42 -21.50 -24.79 12.29
N ARG A 43 -21.96 -25.96 12.75
CA ARG A 43 -21.39 -26.65 13.91
C ARG A 43 -19.93 -27.00 13.67
N ASP A 44 -19.61 -27.56 12.51
CA ASP A 44 -18.26 -27.95 12.14
C ASP A 44 -17.36 -26.73 11.95
N VAL A 45 -17.87 -25.69 11.29
CA VAL A 45 -17.13 -24.43 11.06
C VAL A 45 -16.77 -23.77 12.40
N ILE A 46 -17.74 -23.63 13.31
CA ILE A 46 -17.53 -23.05 14.63
C ILE A 46 -16.53 -23.88 15.44
N MET A 47 -16.67 -25.20 15.42
CA MET A 47 -15.78 -26.11 16.13
C MET A 47 -14.33 -25.98 15.64
N ILE A 48 -14.11 -25.98 14.33
CA ILE A 48 -12.79 -25.85 13.72
C ILE A 48 -12.15 -24.51 14.09
N VAL A 49 -12.89 -23.41 13.96
CA VAL A 49 -12.37 -22.08 14.30
C VAL A 49 -12.00 -22.01 15.78
N LYS A 50 -12.88 -22.43 16.69
CA LYS A 50 -12.57 -22.42 18.14
C LYS A 50 -11.40 -23.34 18.49
N LYS A 51 -11.32 -24.53 17.89
CA LYS A 51 -10.24 -25.49 18.13
C LYS A 51 -8.88 -24.88 17.79
N LEU A 52 -8.80 -24.05 16.75
CA LEU A 52 -7.58 -23.32 16.42
C LEU A 52 -7.16 -22.36 17.53
N PHE A 53 -8.07 -21.56 18.10
CA PHE A 53 -7.74 -20.64 19.19
C PHE A 53 -7.36 -21.35 20.50
N ILE A 54 -7.88 -22.57 20.72
CA ILE A 54 -7.55 -23.37 21.91
C ILE A 54 -6.21 -24.10 21.73
N SER A 55 -6.04 -24.80 20.62
CA SER A 55 -4.87 -25.67 20.39
C SER A 55 -3.68 -24.99 19.73
N SER A 56 -3.88 -23.77 19.21
CA SER A 56 -2.90 -23.06 18.36
C SER A 56 -2.40 -23.89 17.17
N TRP A 57 -3.24 -24.83 16.70
CA TRP A 57 -2.88 -25.77 15.66
C TRP A 57 -3.87 -25.72 14.49
N ILE A 58 -3.33 -25.88 13.27
CA ILE A 58 -4.06 -25.90 12.02
C ILE A 58 -3.82 -27.26 11.36
N MET A 59 -4.88 -27.88 10.84
CA MET A 59 -4.74 -29.14 10.11
C MET A 59 -3.84 -28.98 8.88
N PRO A 60 -3.04 -30.00 8.53
CA PRO A 60 -2.27 -30.00 7.29
C PRO A 60 -3.16 -29.65 6.10
N ASN A 61 -2.63 -28.84 5.18
CA ASN A 61 -3.29 -28.36 3.96
C ASN A 61 -4.40 -27.29 4.14
N TYR A 62 -4.76 -26.88 5.36
CA TYR A 62 -5.75 -25.81 5.55
C TYR A 62 -5.25 -24.44 5.09
N ASN A 63 -3.95 -24.18 5.20
CA ASN A 63 -3.31 -22.96 4.70
C ASN A 63 -2.75 -23.10 3.27
N SER A 64 -3.01 -24.23 2.59
CA SER A 64 -2.57 -24.44 1.22
C SER A 64 -3.32 -23.52 0.27
N ASN A 65 -2.57 -22.89 -0.63
CA ASN A 65 -3.11 -21.96 -1.62
C ASN A 65 -2.87 -22.51 -3.03
N THR A 66 -3.86 -22.38 -3.90
CA THR A 66 -3.69 -22.64 -5.33
C THR A 66 -3.11 -21.40 -5.99
N LEU A 67 -1.94 -21.51 -6.62
CA LEU A 67 -1.37 -20.40 -7.38
C LEU A 67 -1.97 -20.35 -8.79
N ILE A 68 -2.50 -19.19 -9.15
CA ILE A 68 -2.96 -18.85 -10.50
C ILE A 68 -2.08 -17.72 -11.03
N LEU A 69 -1.66 -17.84 -12.28
CA LEU A 69 -0.90 -16.80 -12.98
C LEU A 69 -1.84 -16.07 -13.94
N LEU A 70 -2.06 -14.78 -13.70
CA LEU A 70 -2.80 -13.91 -14.62
C LEU A 70 -1.83 -13.07 -15.46
N PRO A 71 -1.92 -13.07 -16.80
CA PRO A 71 -1.07 -12.25 -17.64
C PRO A 71 -1.36 -10.75 -17.41
N LYS A 72 -0.32 -9.91 -17.28
CA LYS A 72 -0.46 -8.44 -17.16
C LYS A 72 -0.63 -7.75 -18.51
N VAL A 73 -0.17 -8.37 -19.59
CA VAL A 73 -0.18 -7.87 -20.98
C VAL A 73 -0.58 -9.01 -21.93
N PRO A 74 -1.05 -8.75 -23.15
CA PRO A 74 -1.27 -9.81 -24.14
C PRO A 74 0.07 -10.45 -24.57
N ASN A 75 0.05 -11.74 -24.94
CA ASN A 75 1.20 -12.52 -25.44
C ASN A 75 2.41 -12.50 -24.49
N VAL A 76 2.28 -13.20 -23.36
CA VAL A 76 3.30 -13.18 -22.31
C VAL A 76 4.24 -14.37 -22.41
N ASP A 77 5.53 -14.08 -22.63
CA ASP A 77 6.60 -15.10 -22.69
C ASP A 77 7.48 -15.13 -21.43
N PHE A 78 7.35 -14.15 -20.53
CA PHE A 78 8.18 -14.00 -19.33
C PHE A 78 7.38 -14.06 -18.03
N ILE A 79 7.90 -14.77 -17.02
CA ILE A 79 7.22 -14.97 -15.72
C ILE A 79 6.95 -13.66 -14.97
N GLU A 80 7.81 -12.65 -15.10
CA GLU A 80 7.69 -11.34 -14.41
C GLU A 80 6.46 -10.53 -14.86
N LEU A 81 6.00 -10.81 -16.08
CA LEU A 81 4.82 -10.21 -16.70
C LEU A 81 3.53 -10.92 -16.28
N PHE A 82 3.59 -11.97 -15.45
CA PHE A 82 2.43 -12.52 -14.77
C PHE A 82 2.23 -11.86 -13.41
N ARG A 83 0.96 -11.77 -13.00
CA ARG A 83 0.54 -11.51 -11.64
C ARG A 83 0.17 -12.84 -11.01
N SER A 84 0.93 -13.28 -10.02
CA SER A 84 0.56 -14.44 -9.22
C SER A 84 -0.59 -14.08 -8.27
N ILE A 85 -1.60 -14.94 -8.21
CA ILE A 85 -2.71 -14.86 -7.28
C ILE A 85 -2.77 -16.19 -6.53
N ALA A 86 -2.65 -16.12 -5.21
CA ALA A 86 -2.82 -17.27 -4.33
C ALA A 86 -4.29 -17.37 -3.90
N LEU A 87 -5.00 -18.37 -4.41
CA LEU A 87 -6.35 -18.69 -3.98
C LEU A 87 -6.30 -19.49 -2.68
N ALA A 88 -6.53 -18.80 -1.57
CA ALA A 88 -6.58 -19.43 -0.26
C ALA A 88 -7.85 -20.26 -0.04
N ASN A 89 -7.71 -21.33 0.73
CA ASN A 89 -8.82 -22.15 1.20
C ASN A 89 -9.80 -21.30 2.02
N LEU A 90 -11.10 -21.45 1.76
CA LEU A 90 -12.12 -20.69 2.47
C LEU A 90 -12.10 -20.97 3.98
N LYS A 91 -11.76 -22.21 4.38
CA LYS A 91 -11.63 -22.59 5.80
C LYS A 91 -10.64 -21.69 6.53
N PHE A 92 -9.50 -21.39 5.90
CA PHE A 92 -8.51 -20.46 6.44
C PHE A 92 -8.93 -19.00 6.28
N LYS A 93 -9.60 -18.63 5.17
CA LYS A 93 -10.15 -17.27 4.98
C LYS A 93 -11.10 -16.86 6.10
N ILE A 94 -11.91 -17.78 6.64
CA ILE A 94 -12.81 -17.51 7.78
C ILE A 94 -11.97 -17.12 9.01
N ILE A 95 -10.93 -17.89 9.33
CA ILE A 95 -10.02 -17.62 10.45
C ILE A 95 -9.35 -16.26 10.28
N SER A 96 -8.76 -15.99 9.11
CA SER A 96 -8.12 -14.70 8.81
C SER A 96 -9.12 -13.55 8.88
N LYS A 97 -10.39 -13.76 8.50
CA LYS A 97 -11.44 -12.75 8.56
C LYS A 97 -11.83 -12.40 9.99
N VAL A 98 -11.93 -13.38 10.89
CA VAL A 98 -12.14 -13.15 12.34
C VAL A 98 -11.00 -12.29 12.90
N LEU A 99 -9.75 -12.68 12.63
CA LEU A 99 -8.57 -11.93 13.08
C LEU A 99 -8.53 -10.51 12.49
N ALA A 100 -8.83 -10.34 11.20
CA ALA A 100 -8.90 -9.04 10.56
C ALA A 100 -9.99 -8.15 11.16
N GLY A 101 -11.16 -8.71 11.49
CA GLY A 101 -12.24 -8.00 12.17
C GLY A 101 -11.81 -7.45 13.53
N ARG A 102 -11.09 -8.27 14.32
CA ARG A 102 -10.52 -7.85 15.60
C ARG A 102 -9.39 -6.83 15.46
N LEU A 103 -8.55 -6.95 14.44
CA LEU A 103 -7.46 -6.00 14.19
C LEU A 103 -7.97 -4.64 13.69
N SER A 104 -9.07 -4.62 12.94
CA SER A 104 -9.63 -3.42 12.31
C SER A 104 -9.77 -2.21 13.25
N PRO A 105 -10.34 -2.30 14.46
CA PRO A 105 -10.46 -1.15 15.37
C PRO A 105 -9.12 -0.66 15.94
N ILE A 106 -8.11 -1.53 16.05
CA ILE A 106 -6.77 -1.19 16.56
C ILE A 106 -5.88 -0.67 15.43
N PHE A 107 -6.18 -1.04 14.17
CA PHE A 107 -5.36 -0.73 13.02
C PHE A 107 -4.99 0.76 12.89
N PRO A 108 -5.91 1.73 13.11
CA PRO A 108 -5.58 3.16 13.01
C PRO A 108 -4.58 3.67 14.06
N SER A 109 -4.47 3.00 15.22
CA SER A 109 -3.52 3.43 16.27
C SER A 109 -2.12 2.86 16.11
N ILE A 110 -1.95 1.79 15.31
CA ILE A 110 -0.66 1.10 15.13
C ILE A 110 0.04 1.43 13.81
N ILE A 111 -0.68 1.97 12.83
CA ILE A 111 -0.12 2.39 11.54
C ILE A 111 0.24 3.88 11.55
N SER A 112 1.20 4.28 10.72
CA SER A 112 1.50 5.69 10.54
C SER A 112 0.35 6.41 9.82
N LYS A 113 0.23 7.73 10.04
CA LYS A 113 -0.81 8.57 9.42
C LYS A 113 -0.71 8.61 7.89
N GLU A 114 0.45 8.27 7.36
CA GLU A 114 0.81 8.22 5.96
C GLU A 114 0.47 6.87 5.29
N GLN A 115 0.15 5.84 6.07
CA GLN A 115 -0.33 4.56 5.53
C GLN A 115 -1.75 4.73 4.98
N LYS A 116 -1.89 4.72 3.65
CA LYS A 116 -3.18 4.93 2.97
C LYS A 116 -3.76 3.69 2.29
N GLY A 117 -2.98 2.62 2.16
CA GLY A 117 -3.44 1.36 1.58
C GLY A 117 -4.14 0.48 2.61
N PHE A 118 -5.27 -0.12 2.23
CA PHE A 118 -6.00 -1.12 3.03
C PHE A 118 -6.50 -0.62 4.39
N VAL A 119 -6.72 0.69 4.52
CA VAL A 119 -7.34 1.32 5.69
C VAL A 119 -8.79 1.65 5.36
N GLN A 120 -9.73 1.31 6.24
CA GLN A 120 -11.14 1.61 6.04
C GLN A 120 -11.36 3.13 5.93
N GLY A 121 -12.16 3.55 4.95
CA GLY A 121 -12.49 4.96 4.72
C GLY A 121 -11.47 5.75 3.90
N ILE A 122 -10.30 5.18 3.60
CA ILE A 122 -9.29 5.81 2.74
C ILE A 122 -9.41 5.26 1.32
N CYS A 123 -9.45 6.17 0.34
CA CYS A 123 -9.53 5.82 -1.07
C CYS A 123 -8.22 6.19 -1.78
N VAL A 124 -7.91 5.48 -2.87
CA VAL A 124 -6.72 5.76 -3.71
C VAL A 124 -6.69 7.22 -4.19
N LYS A 125 -7.85 7.86 -4.37
CA LYS A 125 -7.95 9.29 -4.73
C LYS A 125 -7.31 10.22 -3.67
N ASP A 126 -7.34 9.83 -2.40
CA ASP A 126 -6.77 10.63 -1.32
C ASP A 126 -5.24 10.59 -1.39
N CYS A 127 -4.66 9.46 -1.78
CA CYS A 127 -3.23 9.35 -2.07
C CYS A 127 -2.82 10.29 -3.20
N ILE A 128 -3.60 10.35 -4.28
CA ILE A 128 -3.34 11.24 -5.42
C ILE A 128 -3.35 12.70 -4.97
N GLY A 129 -4.33 13.10 -4.15
CA GLY A 129 -4.41 14.44 -3.56
C GLY A 129 -3.20 14.78 -2.70
N LEU A 130 -2.81 13.88 -1.79
CA LEU A 130 -1.64 14.06 -0.93
C LEU A 130 -0.34 14.13 -1.72
N THR A 131 -0.17 13.33 -2.77
CA THR A 131 1.01 13.42 -3.64
C THR A 131 1.07 14.78 -4.32
N SER A 132 -0.07 15.30 -4.81
CA SER A 132 -0.13 16.64 -5.41
C SER A 132 0.21 17.74 -4.41
N GLU A 133 -0.28 17.65 -3.17
CA GLU A 133 0.03 18.63 -2.13
C GLU A 133 1.51 18.54 -1.71
N ALA A 134 2.03 17.32 -1.53
CA ALA A 134 3.43 17.08 -1.23
C ALA A 134 4.33 17.70 -2.30
N VAL A 135 4.02 17.51 -3.59
CA VAL A 135 4.76 18.14 -4.71
C VAL A 135 4.81 19.67 -4.58
N ASN A 136 3.68 20.30 -4.25
CA ASN A 136 3.61 21.76 -4.07
C ASN A 136 4.37 22.25 -2.83
N LEU A 137 4.32 21.49 -1.72
CA LEU A 137 5.02 21.82 -0.47
C LEU A 137 6.53 21.55 -0.56
N MET A 138 6.93 20.52 -1.32
CA MET A 138 8.32 20.11 -1.48
C MET A 138 9.18 21.20 -2.10
N HIS A 139 8.60 22.07 -2.96
CA HIS A 139 9.34 23.24 -3.45
C HIS A 139 9.75 24.22 -2.35
N LYS A 140 8.94 24.38 -1.29
CA LYS A 140 9.29 25.22 -0.14
C LYS A 140 10.20 24.48 0.85
N LYS A 141 9.93 23.19 1.08
CA LYS A 141 10.67 22.36 2.03
C LYS A 141 12.05 21.93 1.53
N SER A 142 12.27 21.87 0.21
CA SER A 142 13.56 21.52 -0.39
C SER A 142 14.68 22.45 0.10
N TYR A 143 14.40 23.75 0.19
CA TYR A 143 15.35 24.74 0.68
C TYR A 143 15.71 24.50 2.16
N GLU A 144 14.72 24.24 3.02
CA GLU A 144 14.97 23.93 4.44
C GLU A 144 15.80 22.66 4.60
N LEU A 145 15.48 21.61 3.85
CA LEU A 145 16.24 20.36 3.87
C LEU A 145 17.67 20.56 3.37
N GLU A 146 17.86 21.28 2.26
CA GLU A 146 19.21 21.62 1.79
C GLU A 146 19.98 22.44 2.81
N ARG A 147 19.32 23.37 3.52
CA ARG A 147 19.95 24.14 4.60
C ARG A 147 20.40 23.22 5.72
N CYS A 148 19.57 22.29 6.18
CA CYS A 148 19.95 21.31 7.20
C CYS A 148 21.15 20.46 6.76
N ILE A 149 21.18 20.01 5.50
CA ILE A 149 22.31 19.25 4.95
C ILE A 149 23.57 20.11 4.90
N LYS A 150 23.47 21.35 4.42
CA LYS A 150 24.60 22.31 4.41
C LYS A 150 25.14 22.53 5.81
N ASN A 151 24.26 22.77 6.77
CA ASN A 151 24.63 22.97 8.18
C ASN A 151 25.34 21.72 8.71
N PHE A 152 24.78 20.53 8.52
CA PHE A 152 25.41 19.29 8.96
C PHE A 152 26.82 19.09 8.36
N ILE A 153 26.99 19.32 7.06
CA ILE A 153 28.29 19.14 6.38
C ILE A 153 29.36 20.09 6.93
N TRP A 154 29.00 21.35 7.19
CA TRP A 154 29.97 22.36 7.60
C TRP A 154 30.15 22.50 9.11
N SER A 155 29.14 22.12 9.91
CA SER A 155 29.12 22.34 11.36
C SER A 155 28.99 21.07 12.20
N GLY A 156 28.56 19.95 11.61
CA GLY A 156 28.21 18.71 12.32
C GLY A 156 26.85 18.76 13.03
N ASP A 157 26.12 19.88 12.93
CA ASP A 157 24.87 20.14 13.64
C ASP A 157 23.85 20.76 12.67
N LEU A 158 22.63 20.21 12.63
CA LEU A 158 21.58 20.65 11.70
C LEU A 158 21.16 22.11 11.93
N ASN A 159 21.30 22.61 13.16
CA ASN A 159 20.80 23.92 13.57
C ASN A 159 21.89 25.00 13.59
N LYS A 160 23.17 24.63 13.45
CA LYS A 160 24.29 25.57 13.48
C LYS A 160 24.80 25.83 12.07
N SER A 161 24.72 27.09 11.66
CA SER A 161 25.34 27.55 10.42
C SER A 161 26.82 27.86 10.65
N LYS A 162 27.69 27.37 9.76
CA LYS A 162 29.10 27.78 9.66
C LYS A 162 29.40 28.27 8.25
N LEU A 163 30.50 29.01 8.09
CA LEU A 163 30.99 29.45 6.78
C LEU A 163 31.23 28.24 5.88
N ALA A 164 30.57 28.23 4.73
CA ALA A 164 30.77 27.20 3.71
C ALA A 164 32.08 27.48 2.97
N ILE A 165 33.01 26.53 3.01
CA ILE A 165 34.31 26.63 2.32
C ILE A 165 34.11 26.44 0.80
N MET A 166 33.05 25.75 0.41
CA MET A 166 32.75 25.43 -0.98
C MET A 166 31.29 25.74 -1.32
N ALA A 167 31.08 26.30 -2.52
CA ALA A 167 29.75 26.53 -3.07
C ALA A 167 28.97 25.21 -3.20
N TRP A 168 27.67 25.23 -2.85
CA TRP A 168 26.82 24.04 -2.85
C TRP A 168 26.77 23.33 -4.20
N SER A 169 26.75 24.08 -5.29
CA SER A 169 26.76 23.54 -6.66
C SER A 169 28.03 22.73 -6.98
N LYS A 170 29.18 23.04 -6.37
CA LYS A 170 30.41 22.26 -6.48
C LYS A 170 30.36 21.02 -5.59
N VAL A 171 29.84 21.15 -4.37
CA VAL A 171 29.63 20.02 -3.45
C VAL A 171 28.73 18.94 -4.07
N CYS A 172 27.71 19.35 -4.83
CA CYS A 172 26.79 18.43 -5.49
C CYS A 172 27.33 17.76 -6.76
N LYS A 173 28.53 18.11 -7.24
CA LYS A 173 29.13 17.41 -8.37
C LYS A 173 29.53 15.99 -7.97
N LYS A 174 29.68 15.12 -8.96
CA LYS A 174 30.21 13.77 -8.78
C LYS A 174 31.66 13.80 -8.24
N PHE A 175 32.11 12.70 -7.66
CA PHE A 175 33.45 12.56 -7.08
C PHE A 175 34.58 12.77 -8.09
N ASP A 176 34.41 12.28 -9.32
CA ASP A 176 35.31 12.48 -10.47
C ASP A 176 35.48 13.97 -10.86
N GLN A 177 34.50 14.81 -10.52
CA GLN A 177 34.49 16.24 -10.79
C GLN A 177 34.84 17.08 -9.55
N GLY A 178 35.36 16.45 -8.48
CA GLY A 178 35.79 17.12 -7.25
C GLY A 178 34.65 17.53 -6.31
N GLY A 179 33.45 16.95 -6.46
CA GLY A 179 32.34 17.10 -5.51
C GLY A 179 32.17 15.88 -4.59
N LEU A 180 31.13 15.91 -3.74
CA LEU A 180 30.79 14.84 -2.79
C LEU A 180 29.76 13.85 -3.35
N GLY A 181 29.36 13.98 -4.62
CA GLY A 181 28.32 13.15 -5.24
C GLY A 181 26.91 13.37 -4.68
N LEU A 182 26.71 14.39 -3.84
CA LEU A 182 25.41 14.72 -3.28
C LEU A 182 24.50 15.32 -4.35
N ARG A 183 23.21 15.00 -4.34
CA ARG A 183 22.27 15.61 -5.27
C ARG A 183 21.60 16.79 -4.60
N SER A 184 21.52 17.93 -5.30
CA SER A 184 20.70 19.05 -4.86
C SER A 184 19.24 18.58 -4.78
N ILE A 185 18.61 18.78 -3.63
CA ILE A 185 17.20 18.44 -3.42
C ILE A 185 16.34 19.34 -4.30
N SER A 186 16.74 20.59 -4.49
CA SER A 186 16.06 21.52 -5.40
C SER A 186 16.04 20.98 -6.83
N THR A 187 17.21 20.59 -7.36
CA THR A 187 17.32 19.99 -8.70
C THR A 187 16.57 18.65 -8.82
N LEU A 188 16.62 17.81 -7.78
CA LEU A 188 15.85 16.56 -7.77
C LEU A 188 14.34 16.83 -7.82
N ASN A 189 13.86 17.77 -7.01
CA ASN A 189 12.44 18.13 -6.96
C ASN A 189 11.95 18.67 -8.31
N GLU A 190 12.73 19.55 -8.95
CA GLU A 190 12.44 20.02 -10.32
C GLU A 190 12.37 18.89 -11.32
N ALA A 191 13.35 17.98 -11.31
CA ALA A 191 13.38 16.83 -12.23
C ALA A 191 12.20 15.88 -11.99
N PHE A 192 11.83 15.61 -10.73
CA PHE A 192 10.66 14.81 -10.39
C PHE A 192 9.36 15.48 -10.84
N ASN A 193 9.23 16.80 -10.67
CA ASN A 193 8.08 17.56 -11.12
C ASN A 193 7.97 17.56 -12.65
N MET A 194 9.08 17.71 -13.37
CA MET A 194 9.11 17.59 -14.82
C MET A 194 8.67 16.20 -15.28
N LYS A 195 9.20 15.14 -14.65
CA LYS A 195 8.80 13.77 -14.95
C LYS A 195 7.31 13.55 -14.66
N MET A 196 6.81 14.03 -13.53
CA MET A 196 5.40 13.92 -13.17
C MET A 196 4.50 14.70 -14.13
N ALA A 197 4.90 15.88 -14.58
CA ALA A 197 4.19 16.66 -15.60
C ALA A 197 4.18 15.92 -16.95
N TRP A 198 5.32 15.34 -17.34
CA TRP A 198 5.41 14.51 -18.54
C TRP A 198 4.48 13.29 -18.46
N ASP A 199 4.55 12.54 -17.36
CA ASP A 199 3.70 11.37 -17.12
C ASP A 199 2.23 11.76 -17.07
N LEU A 200 1.90 12.93 -16.48
CA LEU A 200 0.55 13.46 -16.48
C LEU A 200 0.08 13.71 -17.91
N LEU A 201 0.82 14.47 -18.73
CA LEU A 201 0.42 14.83 -20.08
C LEU A 201 0.34 13.63 -21.02
N SER A 202 1.31 12.71 -20.95
CA SER A 202 1.41 11.55 -21.85
C SER A 202 0.51 10.36 -21.48
N SER A 203 0.10 10.24 -20.22
CA SER A 203 -0.67 9.09 -19.73
C SER A 203 -2.17 9.21 -20.02
N SER A 204 -2.76 8.09 -20.44
CA SER A 204 -4.21 7.87 -20.56
C SER A 204 -4.80 7.12 -19.36
N LYS A 205 -4.01 6.90 -18.29
CA LYS A 205 -4.48 6.19 -17.08
C LYS A 205 -5.44 7.06 -16.27
N ASN A 206 -6.35 6.42 -15.53
CA ASN A 206 -7.38 7.10 -14.72
C ASN A 206 -6.86 8.20 -13.78
N TRP A 207 -5.71 7.98 -13.13
CA TRP A 207 -5.11 8.98 -12.24
C TRP A 207 -4.70 10.26 -12.99
N ALA A 208 -4.21 10.11 -14.23
CA ALA A 208 -3.78 11.22 -15.06
C ALA A 208 -4.98 12.00 -15.60
N ILE A 209 -6.03 11.29 -16.05
CA ILE A 209 -7.30 11.91 -16.46
C ILE A 209 -7.90 12.73 -15.31
N LEU A 210 -7.96 12.15 -14.11
CA LEU A 210 -8.51 12.82 -12.93
C LEU A 210 -7.70 14.07 -12.55
N LEU A 211 -6.37 13.98 -12.54
CA LEU A 211 -5.51 15.13 -12.26
C LEU A 211 -5.63 16.20 -13.36
N LYS A 212 -5.63 15.84 -14.64
CA LYS A 212 -5.83 16.79 -15.76
C LYS A 212 -7.12 17.56 -15.60
N ALA A 213 -8.24 16.89 -15.31
CA ALA A 213 -9.52 17.54 -15.09
C ALA A 213 -9.50 18.55 -13.91
N ARG A 214 -8.57 18.38 -12.97
CA ARG A 214 -8.42 19.24 -11.80
C ARG A 214 -7.48 20.41 -12.03
N VAL A 215 -6.41 20.22 -12.80
CA VAL A 215 -5.31 21.19 -12.94
C VAL A 215 -5.26 21.86 -14.31
N LEU A 216 -5.95 21.31 -15.31
CA LEU A 216 -6.05 21.84 -16.67
C LEU A 216 -7.50 22.21 -16.99
N ARG A 217 -7.68 23.34 -17.66
CA ARG A 217 -8.93 23.76 -18.32
C ARG A 217 -8.58 24.14 -19.75
N ASP A 218 -9.23 23.50 -20.73
CA ASP A 218 -8.92 23.66 -22.15
C ASP A 218 -7.42 23.43 -22.47
N ASP A 219 -6.84 22.36 -21.91
CA ASP A 219 -5.41 22.01 -21.98
C ASP A 219 -4.44 23.08 -21.46
N ARG A 220 -4.94 24.08 -20.73
CA ARG A 220 -4.13 25.12 -20.09
C ARG A 220 -4.14 24.96 -18.57
N PRO A 221 -3.00 25.20 -17.89
CA PRO A 221 -2.96 25.21 -16.43
C PRO A 221 -3.95 26.23 -15.86
N ILE A 222 -4.75 25.79 -14.89
CA ILE A 222 -5.63 26.67 -14.12
C ILE A 222 -4.73 27.51 -13.22
N LYS A 223 -4.79 28.85 -13.36
CA LYS A 223 -4.08 29.80 -12.50
C LYS A 223 -4.76 29.94 -11.15
#